data_AF-A0A7C2TU91-F1
#
_entry.id   AF-A0A7C2TU91-F1
#
_cell.length_a   1.000
_cell.length_b   1.000
_cell.length_c   1.000
_cell.angle_alpha   90.00
_cell.angle_beta   90.00
_cell.angle_gamma   90.00
#
_symmetry.space_group_name_H-M   'P 1'
#
loop_
_entity.id
_entity.type
_entity.pdbx_description
1 polymer ?
#
loop_
_entity_poly.entity_id
_entity_poly.type
_entity_poly.pdbx_seq_one_letter_code
_entity_poly.pdbx_strand_id
1 'polypeptide(L)'
;MSTFANQMLLRFLQDAFVEDLLKNQLGLATLFNLTYEVKDIDLKEISLAGIKQRQFQMPAFETIRTTGMEERIVPTPERVQVNHEQSRLGRLAWVEVFLEILLSTKVHDKSAPIEKITVTHLIEKLGGVASLNELRTKLKTLYPDSVVEAFFKELRISSVEEFKRRGNLFLEFIYKTPPPFDPNDPQNARAFHVNVCVQFQPELKITEALQNAKLCRSILENEKDFAETFEGGEIKTPFVFVVIFPDSVVTNDSIPGLTAEQARTGIKALFATEKMLAHFITGT
;
A
#
# COMPACT_ATOMS: atom_id res chain seq x y z
N MET A 1 -24.42 -21.37 7.04
CA MET A 1 -23.49 -21.25 5.89
C MET A 1 -24.19 -21.76 4.65
N SER A 2 -24.02 -21.08 3.52
CA SER A 2 -24.60 -21.52 2.24
C SER A 2 -23.84 -22.74 1.69
N THR A 3 -24.50 -23.54 0.84
CA THR A 3 -23.86 -24.68 0.13
C THR A 3 -22.63 -24.21 -0.64
N PHE A 4 -22.69 -23.03 -1.27
CA PHE A 4 -21.57 -22.43 -1.97
C PHE A 4 -20.36 -22.19 -1.06
N ALA A 5 -20.55 -21.55 0.10
CA ALA A 5 -19.45 -21.29 1.03
C ALA A 5 -18.77 -22.60 1.49
N ASN A 6 -19.55 -23.65 1.77
CA ASN A 6 -19.01 -24.95 2.16
C ASN A 6 -18.19 -25.60 1.02
N GLN A 7 -18.71 -25.56 -0.22
CA GLN A 7 -17.97 -26.06 -1.39
C GLN A 7 -16.67 -25.28 -1.60
N MET A 8 -16.71 -23.96 -1.43
CA MET A 8 -15.52 -23.12 -1.54
C MET A 8 -14.50 -23.45 -0.45
N LEU A 9 -14.91 -23.60 0.81
CA LEU A 9 -14.02 -24.05 1.89
C LEU A 9 -13.32 -25.37 1.53
N LEU A 10 -14.05 -26.33 0.97
CA LEU A 10 -13.48 -27.60 0.51
C LEU A 10 -12.49 -27.43 -0.66
N ARG A 11 -12.78 -26.55 -1.61
CA ARG A 11 -11.85 -26.25 -2.73
C ARG A 11 -10.58 -25.55 -2.23
N PHE A 12 -10.69 -24.66 -1.26
CA PHE A 12 -9.53 -23.99 -0.66
C PHE A 12 -8.64 -24.92 0.18
N LEU A 13 -9.07 -26.15 0.46
CA LEU A 13 -8.17 -27.20 0.98
C LEU A 13 -7.22 -27.77 -0.09
N GLN A 14 -7.55 -27.60 -1.38
CA GLN A 14 -6.77 -28.14 -2.49
C GLN A 14 -5.74 -27.11 -2.98
N ASP A 15 -4.45 -27.44 -2.85
CA ASP A 15 -3.36 -26.54 -3.23
C ASP A 15 -3.41 -26.16 -4.70
N ALA A 16 -3.69 -27.11 -5.59
CA ALA A 16 -3.81 -26.85 -7.02
C ALA A 16 -4.89 -25.78 -7.34
N PHE A 17 -6.00 -25.78 -6.61
CA PHE A 17 -7.04 -24.77 -6.78
C PHE A 17 -6.58 -23.40 -6.28
N VAL A 18 -5.96 -23.34 -5.09
CA VAL A 18 -5.47 -22.07 -4.53
C VAL A 18 -4.34 -21.48 -5.39
N GLU A 19 -3.43 -22.32 -5.88
CA GLU A 19 -2.37 -21.88 -6.79
C GLU A 19 -2.92 -21.35 -8.12
N ASP A 20 -3.88 -22.05 -8.73
CA ASP A 20 -4.54 -21.59 -9.96
C ASP A 20 -5.27 -20.25 -9.74
N LEU A 21 -6.01 -20.14 -8.64
CA LEU A 21 -6.69 -18.90 -8.25
C LEU A 21 -5.70 -17.73 -8.13
N LEU A 22 -4.59 -17.92 -7.41
CA LEU A 22 -3.60 -16.86 -7.19
C LEU A 22 -2.83 -16.51 -8.47
N LYS A 23 -2.39 -17.51 -9.24
CA LYS A 23 -1.56 -17.32 -10.43
C LYS A 23 -2.36 -16.81 -11.63
N ASN A 24 -3.45 -17.50 -11.95
CA ASN A 24 -4.14 -17.34 -13.23
C ASN A 24 -5.39 -16.47 -13.14
N GLN A 25 -6.08 -16.46 -11.98
CA GLN A 25 -7.37 -15.79 -11.86
C GLN A 25 -7.28 -14.40 -11.22
N LEU A 26 -6.53 -14.26 -10.13
CA LEU A 26 -6.30 -12.99 -9.43
C LEU A 26 -5.06 -12.24 -9.97
N GLY A 27 -4.00 -13.01 -10.27
CA GLY A 27 -2.73 -12.50 -10.77
C GLY A 27 -1.80 -12.05 -9.64
N LEU A 28 -0.60 -12.63 -9.58
CA LEU A 28 0.38 -12.33 -8.53
C LEU A 28 0.83 -10.87 -8.55
N ALA A 29 0.98 -10.27 -9.73
CA ALA A 29 1.34 -8.86 -9.87
C ALA A 29 0.27 -7.94 -9.28
N THR A 30 -1.01 -8.28 -9.44
CA THR A 30 -2.12 -7.54 -8.84
C THR A 30 -2.05 -7.59 -7.32
N LEU A 31 -1.86 -8.80 -6.76
CA LEU A 31 -1.73 -8.98 -5.31
C LEU A 31 -0.53 -8.20 -4.76
N PHE A 32 0.63 -8.29 -5.42
CA PHE A 32 1.83 -7.56 -5.04
C PHE A 32 1.61 -6.03 -5.05
N ASN A 33 1.04 -5.49 -6.13
CA ASN A 33 0.83 -4.05 -6.28
C ASN A 33 -0.23 -3.47 -5.31
N LEU A 34 -1.15 -4.32 -4.83
CA LEU A 34 -2.09 -3.96 -3.77
C LEU A 34 -1.38 -3.87 -2.42
N THR A 35 -0.52 -4.84 -2.10
CA THR A 35 0.21 -4.88 -0.81
C THR A 35 1.33 -3.86 -0.74
N TYR A 36 2.10 -3.69 -1.81
CA TYR A 36 3.36 -2.94 -1.79
C TYR A 36 3.35 -1.72 -2.69
N GLU A 37 4.08 -0.68 -2.26
CA GLU A 37 4.59 0.41 -3.08
C GLU A 37 6.10 0.25 -3.24
N VAL A 38 6.55 0.09 -4.48
CA VAL A 38 7.97 0.03 -4.82
C VAL A 38 8.34 1.29 -5.59
N LYS A 39 9.11 2.18 -4.96
CA LYS A 39 9.58 3.44 -5.57
C LYS A 39 10.97 3.27 -6.19
N ASP A 40 11.86 2.59 -5.45
CA ASP A 40 13.27 2.46 -5.81
C ASP A 40 13.60 1.11 -6.47
N ILE A 41 12.59 0.30 -6.76
CA ILE A 41 12.76 -1.06 -7.23
C ILE A 41 11.90 -1.27 -8.47
N ASP A 42 12.49 -1.88 -9.49
CA ASP A 42 11.79 -2.28 -10.71
C ASP A 42 11.56 -3.79 -10.72
N LEU A 43 10.31 -4.20 -10.59
CA LEU A 43 9.91 -5.60 -10.56
C LEU A 43 10.00 -6.21 -11.96
N LYS A 44 10.87 -7.21 -12.15
CA LYS A 44 11.09 -7.88 -13.44
C LYS A 44 10.35 -9.20 -13.55
N GLU A 45 10.35 -9.98 -12.47
CA GLU A 45 9.74 -11.30 -12.42
C GLU A 45 9.01 -11.49 -11.10
N ILE A 46 7.85 -12.15 -11.15
CA ILE A 46 7.08 -12.53 -9.96
C ILE A 46 6.56 -13.94 -10.10
N SER A 47 6.79 -14.76 -9.07
CA SER A 47 6.37 -16.15 -9.01
C SER A 47 5.88 -16.49 -7.62
N LEU A 48 4.99 -17.48 -7.52
CA LEU A 48 4.51 -17.98 -6.23
C LEU A 48 5.54 -18.99 -5.71
N ALA A 49 6.22 -18.66 -4.61
CA ALA A 49 7.17 -19.56 -3.97
C ALA A 49 6.46 -20.62 -3.13
N GLY A 50 5.32 -20.27 -2.52
CA GLY A 50 4.48 -21.22 -1.79
C GLY A 50 3.44 -20.54 -0.90
N ILE A 51 2.58 -21.36 -0.28
CA ILE A 51 1.60 -20.94 0.71
C ILE A 51 2.16 -21.32 2.09
N LYS A 52 2.48 -20.33 2.92
CA LYS A 52 3.09 -20.52 4.25
C LYS A 52 2.06 -20.91 5.29
N GLN A 53 0.92 -20.23 5.26
CA GLN A 53 -0.13 -20.44 6.23
C GLN A 53 -1.50 -20.44 5.55
N ARG A 54 -2.38 -21.30 6.04
CA ARG A 54 -3.80 -21.33 5.70
C ARG A 54 -4.60 -21.43 6.98
N GLN A 55 -5.52 -20.50 7.19
CA GLN A 55 -6.49 -20.54 8.28
C GLN A 55 -7.89 -20.38 7.72
N PHE A 56 -8.83 -21.11 8.30
CA PHE A 56 -10.23 -21.07 7.90
C PHE A 56 -11.06 -20.47 9.02
N GLN A 57 -12.06 -19.66 8.66
CA GLN A 57 -12.93 -19.00 9.62
C GLN A 57 -12.08 -18.22 10.65
N MET A 58 -11.19 -17.37 10.17
CA MET A 58 -10.37 -16.52 11.02
C MET A 58 -11.24 -15.36 11.54
N PRO A 59 -11.42 -15.22 12.86
CA PRO A 59 -12.15 -14.10 13.41
C PRO A 59 -11.30 -12.82 13.37
N ALA A 60 -11.92 -11.71 12.96
CA ALA A 60 -11.39 -10.36 13.08
C ALA A 60 -12.12 -9.68 14.25
N PHE A 61 -11.41 -9.48 15.36
CA PHE A 61 -11.93 -8.80 16.55
C PHE A 61 -11.40 -7.38 16.62
N GLU A 62 -12.27 -6.41 16.78
CA GLU A 62 -11.88 -5.05 17.12
C GLU A 62 -11.57 -4.98 18.62
N THR A 63 -10.36 -4.53 18.98
CA THR A 63 -9.98 -4.23 20.35
C THR A 63 -10.29 -2.77 20.64
N ILE A 64 -11.39 -2.53 21.36
CA ILE A 64 -11.72 -1.19 21.84
C ILE A 64 -10.83 -0.91 23.05
N ARG A 65 -9.87 0.00 22.89
CA ARG A 65 -9.02 0.51 23.96
C ARG A 65 -9.69 1.73 24.59
N THR A 66 -10.23 1.57 25.80
CA THR A 66 -10.70 2.73 26.58
C THR A 66 -9.56 3.22 27.45
N THR A 67 -9.07 4.43 27.17
CA THR A 67 -8.09 5.13 28.00
C THR A 67 -8.83 6.05 28.98
N GLY A 68 -8.70 5.75 30.27
CA GLY A 68 -9.21 6.59 31.36
C GLY A 68 -8.05 7.19 32.14
N MET A 69 -8.18 8.46 32.52
CA MET A 69 -7.26 9.13 33.44
C MET A 69 -7.97 9.29 34.78
N GLU A 70 -7.46 8.61 35.81
CA GLU A 70 -7.91 8.81 37.18
C GLU A 70 -6.92 9.74 37.89
N GLU A 71 -7.40 10.92 38.27
CA GLU A 71 -6.66 11.86 39.10
C GLU A 71 -7.19 11.82 40.52
N ARG A 72 -6.31 11.51 41.47
CA ARG A 72 -6.62 11.59 42.89
C ARG A 72 -5.85 12.73 43.53
N ILE A 73 -6.59 13.76 43.97
CA ILE A 73 -6.02 14.83 44.81
C ILE A 73 -5.91 14.28 46.23
N VAL A 74 -4.70 13.97 46.67
CA VAL A 74 -4.39 13.60 48.06
C VAL A 74 -3.90 14.83 48.84
N PRO A 75 -4.00 14.85 50.17
CA PRO A 75 -3.54 15.98 50.99
C PRO A 75 -2.01 16.23 50.96
N THR A 76 -1.24 15.40 50.26
CA THR A 76 0.21 15.54 50.03
C THR A 76 0.48 16.23 48.68
N PRO A 77 1.64 16.88 48.47
CA PRO A 77 1.98 17.55 47.21
C PRO A 77 2.23 16.59 46.03
N GLU A 78 1.93 15.30 46.19
CA GLU A 78 2.12 14.27 45.19
C GLU A 78 0.86 14.13 44.33
N ARG A 79 0.98 14.39 43.03
CA ARG A 79 -0.09 14.09 42.06
C ARG A 79 0.07 12.64 41.60
N VAL A 80 -0.93 11.81 41.87
CA VAL A 80 -0.99 10.45 41.33
C VAL A 80 -1.88 10.46 40.09
N GLN A 81 -1.28 10.14 38.94
CA GLN A 81 -1.99 9.92 37.70
C GLN A 81 -1.96 8.42 37.40
N VAL A 82 -3.14 7.79 37.34
CA VAL A 82 -3.27 6.40 36.92
C VAL A 82 -3.90 6.37 35.54
N ASN A 83 -3.19 5.79 34.59
CA ASN A 83 -3.72 5.52 33.26
C ASN A 83 -4.34 4.12 33.28
N HIS A 84 -5.65 4.04 33.06
CA HIS A 84 -6.37 2.78 32.91
C HIS A 84 -6.52 2.49 31.42
N GLU A 85 -5.97 1.36 30.97
CA GLU A 85 -6.20 0.83 29.63
C GLU A 85 -7.00 -0.48 29.77
N GLN A 86 -8.27 -0.46 29.35
CA GLN A 86 -9.10 -1.66 29.28
C GLN A 86 -9.38 -1.98 27.82
N SER A 87 -9.08 -3.22 27.43
CA SER A 87 -9.44 -3.78 26.14
C SER A 87 -10.82 -4.44 26.22
N ARG A 88 -11.76 -4.02 25.39
CA ARG A 88 -13.06 -4.68 25.21
C ARG A 88 -13.18 -5.19 23.78
N LEU A 89 -13.85 -6.32 23.61
CA LEU A 89 -14.19 -6.84 22.28
C LEU A 89 -15.29 -5.94 21.68
N GLY A 90 -14.94 -5.27 20.58
CA GLY A 90 -15.83 -4.46 19.77
C GLY A 90 -16.57 -5.28 18.73
N ARG A 91 -16.54 -4.83 17.47
CA ARG A 91 -17.17 -5.56 16.37
C ARG A 91 -16.42 -6.86 16.08
N LEU A 92 -17.19 -7.90 15.77
CA LEU A 92 -16.70 -9.18 15.29
C LEU A 92 -17.05 -9.31 13.82
N ALA A 93 -16.03 -9.55 12.99
CA ALA A 93 -16.20 -9.94 11.61
C ALA A 93 -15.42 -11.23 11.32
N TRP A 94 -15.73 -11.91 10.22
CA TRP A 94 -15.09 -13.18 9.88
C TRP A 94 -14.42 -13.09 8.51
N VAL A 95 -13.26 -13.71 8.42
CA VAL A 95 -12.57 -14.02 7.18
C VAL A 95 -12.67 -15.52 6.96
N GLU A 96 -13.31 -15.92 5.87
CA GLU A 96 -13.60 -17.31 5.58
C GLU A 96 -12.32 -18.11 5.32
N VAL A 97 -11.38 -17.52 4.59
CA VAL A 97 -10.04 -18.09 4.38
C VAL A 97 -8.98 -17.01 4.47
N PHE A 98 -7.99 -17.22 5.34
CA PHE A 98 -6.78 -16.44 5.41
C PHE A 98 -5.62 -17.24 4.81
N LEU A 99 -4.86 -16.62 3.92
CA LEU A 99 -3.68 -17.18 3.29
C LEU A 99 -2.49 -16.27 3.51
N GLU A 100 -1.40 -16.80 4.06
CA GLU A 100 -0.09 -16.16 3.98
C GLU A 100 0.67 -16.78 2.81
N ILE A 101 0.94 -15.99 1.78
CA ILE A 101 1.64 -16.45 0.57
C ILE A 101 3.02 -15.82 0.49
N LEU A 102 3.98 -16.60 0.02
CA LEU A 102 5.34 -16.15 -0.24
C LEU A 102 5.52 -15.99 -1.75
N LEU A 103 5.88 -14.78 -2.16
CA LEU A 103 6.18 -14.42 -3.54
C LEU A 103 7.70 -14.37 -3.71
N SER A 104 8.21 -15.11 -4.69
CA SER A 104 9.61 -15.00 -5.13
C SER A 104 9.66 -14.02 -6.29
N THR A 105 10.38 -12.92 -6.09
CA THR A 105 10.50 -11.84 -7.08
C THR A 105 11.94 -11.70 -7.54
N LYS A 106 12.11 -11.25 -8.78
CA LYS A 106 13.36 -10.69 -9.25
C LYS A 106 13.19 -9.21 -9.48
N VAL A 107 14.07 -8.44 -8.87
CA VAL A 107 13.99 -7.00 -8.84
C VAL A 107 15.28 -6.37 -9.34
N HIS A 108 15.16 -5.26 -10.05
CA HIS A 108 16.29 -4.41 -10.38
C HIS A 108 16.26 -3.20 -9.45
N ASP A 109 17.26 -3.12 -8.58
CA ASP A 109 17.40 -1.97 -7.68
C ASP A 109 17.80 -0.73 -8.51
N LYS A 110 16.94 0.28 -8.49
CA LYS A 110 17.19 1.58 -9.13
C LYS A 110 17.81 2.57 -8.16
N SER A 111 17.95 2.22 -6.88
CA SER A 111 18.67 3.06 -5.92
C SER A 111 20.15 3.09 -6.30
N ALA A 112 20.50 4.13 -7.04
CA ALA A 112 21.88 4.46 -7.30
C ALA A 112 22.49 5.01 -5.99
N PRO A 113 23.61 4.47 -5.50
CA PRO A 113 24.30 5.10 -4.38
C PRO A 113 24.74 6.50 -4.79
N ILE A 114 24.66 7.44 -3.84
CA ILE A 114 25.22 8.78 -4.03
C ILE A 114 26.73 8.62 -4.25
N GLU A 115 27.21 9.02 -5.42
CA GLU A 115 28.62 9.01 -5.77
C GLU A 115 29.33 10.18 -5.11
N LYS A 116 28.70 11.36 -5.21
CA LYS A 116 29.30 12.61 -4.77
C LYS A 116 28.20 13.58 -4.38
N ILE A 117 28.37 14.19 -3.20
CA ILE A 117 27.61 15.37 -2.80
C ILE A 117 28.51 16.57 -3.10
N THR A 118 28.05 17.46 -3.98
CA THR A 118 28.78 18.70 -4.25
C THR A 118 28.01 19.85 -3.62
N VAL A 119 28.68 20.59 -2.74
CA VAL A 119 28.17 21.83 -2.19
C VAL A 119 28.76 22.96 -3.03
N THR A 120 27.91 23.70 -3.74
CA THR A 120 28.34 24.87 -4.52
C THR A 120 27.50 26.08 -4.13
N HIS A 121 27.99 27.29 -4.37
CA HIS A 121 27.12 28.46 -4.24
C HIS A 121 26.14 28.47 -5.42
N LEU A 122 24.85 28.71 -5.15
CA LEU A 122 23.82 28.72 -6.20
C LEU A 122 24.17 29.69 -7.33
N ILE A 123 24.79 30.82 -6.99
CA ILE A 123 25.25 31.82 -7.97
C ILE A 123 26.34 31.27 -8.90
N GLU A 124 27.25 30.45 -8.38
CA GLU A 124 28.31 29.81 -9.17
C GLU A 124 27.71 28.76 -10.11
N LYS A 125 26.75 27.96 -9.62
CA LYS A 125 26.02 26.98 -10.45
C LYS A 125 25.24 27.64 -11.59
N LEU A 126 24.70 28.85 -11.35
CA LEU A 126 24.02 29.66 -12.37
C LEU A 126 25.01 30.36 -13.33
N GLY A 127 26.32 30.11 -13.22
CA GLY A 127 27.34 30.73 -14.08
C GLY A 127 27.57 32.21 -13.78
N GLY A 128 27.32 32.64 -12.55
CA GLY A 128 27.35 34.04 -12.15
C GLY A 128 26.03 34.76 -12.46
N VAL A 129 25.77 35.85 -11.74
CA VAL A 129 24.54 36.64 -11.90
C VAL A 129 24.88 38.11 -11.66
N ALA A 130 24.51 38.99 -12.60
CA ALA A 130 24.77 40.43 -12.54
C ALA A 130 23.57 41.24 -12.03
N SER A 131 22.34 40.74 -12.16
CA SER A 131 21.12 41.44 -11.72
C SER A 131 20.05 40.51 -11.13
N LEU A 132 19.08 41.06 -10.38
CA LEU A 132 17.97 40.26 -9.83
C LEU A 132 17.06 39.67 -10.92
N ASN A 133 16.86 40.38 -12.03
CA ASN A 133 16.07 39.87 -13.14
C ASN A 133 16.79 38.68 -13.80
N GLU A 134 18.11 38.76 -13.95
CA GLU A 134 18.92 37.64 -14.43
C GLU A 134 18.89 36.46 -13.44
N LEU A 135 18.93 36.73 -12.13
CA LEU A 135 18.78 35.69 -11.10
C LEU A 135 17.45 34.95 -11.27
N ARG A 136 16.35 35.69 -11.44
CA ARG A 136 15.01 35.12 -11.66
C ARG A 136 14.97 34.28 -12.92
N THR A 137 15.46 34.81 -14.05
CA THR A 137 15.46 34.09 -15.33
C THR A 137 16.27 32.80 -15.25
N LYS A 138 17.46 32.83 -14.63
CA LYS A 138 18.29 31.62 -14.49
C LYS A 138 17.68 30.62 -13.50
N LEU A 139 17.07 31.08 -12.40
CA LEU A 139 16.36 30.17 -11.48
C LEU A 139 15.16 29.50 -12.14
N LYS A 140 14.45 30.17 -13.05
CA LYS A 140 13.36 29.59 -13.84
C LYS A 140 13.80 28.47 -14.79
N THR A 141 15.09 28.37 -15.11
CA THR A 141 15.62 27.23 -15.87
C THR A 141 15.72 25.95 -15.03
N LEU A 142 15.80 26.10 -13.70
CA LEU A 142 15.96 24.99 -12.75
C LEU A 142 14.67 24.67 -11.99
N TYR A 143 13.80 25.67 -11.79
CA TYR A 143 12.61 25.56 -10.96
C TYR A 143 11.37 26.13 -11.65
N PRO A 144 10.17 25.60 -11.35
CA PRO A 144 8.91 26.20 -11.80
C PRO A 144 8.71 27.63 -11.30
N ASP A 145 8.01 28.44 -12.09
CA ASP A 145 7.75 29.87 -11.80
C ASP A 145 7.16 30.12 -10.40
N SER A 146 6.26 29.25 -9.93
CA SER A 146 5.64 29.37 -8.60
C SER A 146 6.65 29.25 -7.46
N VAL A 147 7.65 28.38 -7.61
CA VAL A 147 8.72 28.17 -6.64
C VAL A 147 9.68 29.36 -6.63
N VAL A 148 10.00 29.90 -7.81
CA VAL A 148 10.88 31.07 -7.94
C VAL A 148 10.23 32.29 -7.27
N GLU A 149 8.94 32.56 -7.52
CA GLU A 149 8.28 33.71 -6.89
C GLU A 149 8.14 33.53 -5.37
N ALA A 150 7.84 32.32 -4.88
CA ALA A 150 7.85 32.01 -3.45
C ALA A 150 9.23 32.23 -2.82
N PHE A 151 10.30 31.83 -3.51
CA PHE A 151 11.69 32.00 -3.06
C PHE A 151 12.06 33.47 -2.88
N PHE A 152 11.75 34.35 -3.83
CA PHE A 152 12.03 35.78 -3.70
C PHE A 152 11.15 36.46 -2.65
N LYS A 153 9.90 36.02 -2.50
CA LYS A 153 8.96 36.53 -1.50
C LYS A 153 9.40 36.17 -0.09
N GLU A 154 9.72 34.90 0.16
CA GLU A 154 10.03 34.38 1.49
C GLU A 154 11.40 34.85 1.96
N LEU A 155 12.39 34.83 1.07
CA LEU A 155 13.73 35.29 1.39
C LEU A 155 13.85 36.83 1.36
N ARG A 156 12.83 37.57 0.90
CA ARG A 156 12.83 39.04 0.80
C ARG A 156 14.10 39.60 0.16
N ILE A 157 14.59 38.95 -0.89
CA ILE A 157 15.86 39.30 -1.52
C ILE A 157 15.66 40.60 -2.30
N SER A 158 16.29 41.68 -1.82
CA SER A 158 16.16 43.01 -2.42
C SER A 158 17.33 43.41 -3.32
N SER A 159 18.44 42.67 -3.27
CA SER A 159 19.61 42.86 -4.13
C SER A 159 20.44 41.58 -4.33
N VAL A 160 21.26 41.55 -5.40
CA VAL A 160 22.18 40.44 -5.67
C VAL A 160 23.28 40.33 -4.62
N GLU A 161 23.72 41.45 -4.04
CA GLU A 161 24.70 41.43 -2.96
C GLU A 161 24.16 40.81 -1.67
N GLU A 162 22.91 41.14 -1.32
CA GLU A 162 22.22 40.52 -0.20
C GLU A 162 22.08 39.01 -0.42
N PHE A 163 21.78 38.60 -1.64
CA PHE A 163 21.76 37.20 -2.04
C PHE A 163 23.12 36.51 -1.89
N LYS A 164 24.22 37.17 -2.27
CA LYS A 164 25.59 36.65 -2.08
C LYS A 164 25.94 36.49 -0.60
N ARG A 165 25.63 37.50 0.23
CA ARG A 165 25.97 37.52 1.67
C ARG A 165 25.25 36.43 2.47
N ARG A 166 24.04 36.04 2.05
CA ARG A 166 23.26 34.99 2.74
C ARG A 166 23.78 33.58 2.52
N GLY A 167 24.84 33.39 1.72
CA GLY A 167 25.52 32.10 1.62
C GLY A 167 24.60 31.00 1.07
N ASN A 168 23.92 31.27 -0.04
CA ASN A 168 22.99 30.31 -0.65
C ASN A 168 23.76 29.10 -1.19
N LEU A 169 23.85 28.06 -0.38
CA LEU A 169 24.42 26.78 -0.73
C LEU A 169 23.40 25.98 -1.54
N PHE A 170 23.88 25.41 -2.64
CA PHE A 170 23.16 24.45 -3.45
C PHE A 170 23.83 23.09 -3.26
N LEU A 171 23.03 22.10 -2.86
CA LEU A 171 23.44 20.72 -2.73
C LEU A 171 23.07 19.98 -4.00
N GLU A 172 24.07 19.50 -4.72
CA GLU A 172 23.89 18.62 -5.87
C GLU A 172 24.29 17.20 -5.50
N PHE A 173 23.33 16.28 -5.63
CA PHE A 173 23.56 14.86 -5.44
C PHE A 173 23.84 14.23 -6.79
N ILE A 174 25.07 13.76 -6.99
CA ILE A 174 25.47 13.00 -8.17
C ILE A 174 25.40 11.54 -7.79
N TYR A 175 24.58 10.78 -8.53
CA TYR A 175 24.33 9.37 -8.29
C TYR A 175 25.13 8.53 -9.29
N LYS A 176 25.63 7.36 -8.85
CA LYS A 176 26.27 6.41 -9.77
C LYS A 176 25.23 5.87 -10.77
N THR A 177 25.64 5.49 -11.97
CA THR A 177 24.74 4.71 -12.83
C THR A 177 24.50 3.33 -12.20
N PRO A 178 23.24 2.88 -12.01
CA PRO A 178 22.96 1.53 -11.52
C PRO A 178 23.58 0.49 -12.46
N PRO A 179 24.10 -0.64 -11.94
CA PRO A 179 24.57 -1.71 -12.79
C PRO A 179 23.43 -2.26 -13.67
N PRO A 180 23.76 -2.82 -14.85
CA PRO A 180 22.76 -3.49 -15.67
C PRO A 180 22.15 -4.66 -14.88
N PHE A 181 20.86 -4.91 -15.10
CA PHE A 181 20.15 -5.99 -14.43
C PHE A 181 20.69 -7.36 -14.87
N ASP A 182 21.07 -8.19 -13.90
CA ASP A 182 21.42 -9.60 -14.10
C ASP A 182 20.35 -10.50 -13.44
N PRO A 183 19.57 -11.28 -14.22
CA PRO A 183 18.52 -12.15 -13.69
C PRO A 183 19.03 -13.35 -12.89
N ASN A 184 20.34 -13.64 -12.91
CA ASN A 184 20.97 -14.75 -12.18
C ASN A 184 21.71 -14.28 -10.92
N ASP A 185 21.81 -12.96 -10.69
CA ASP A 185 22.41 -12.44 -9.47
C ASP A 185 21.48 -12.72 -8.27
N PRO A 186 21.94 -13.45 -7.24
CA PRO A 186 21.13 -13.73 -6.05
C PRO A 186 20.72 -12.46 -5.29
N GLN A 187 21.42 -11.33 -5.44
CA GLN A 187 21.03 -10.06 -4.81
C GLN A 187 19.75 -9.46 -5.40
N ASN A 188 19.40 -9.84 -6.63
CA ASN A 188 18.17 -9.41 -7.28
C ASN A 188 16.97 -10.27 -6.88
N ALA A 189 17.18 -11.41 -6.21
CA ALA A 189 16.11 -12.26 -5.73
C ALA A 189 15.62 -11.78 -4.36
N ARG A 190 14.32 -11.47 -4.24
CA ARG A 190 13.69 -11.08 -2.97
C ARG A 190 12.44 -11.92 -2.72
N ALA A 191 12.09 -12.06 -1.44
CA ALA A 191 10.92 -12.80 -1.02
C ALA A 191 9.93 -11.84 -0.34
N PHE A 192 8.72 -11.75 -0.85
CA PHE A 192 7.68 -10.85 -0.32
C PHE A 192 6.51 -11.67 0.26
N HIS A 193 6.06 -11.28 1.45
CA HIS A 193 4.92 -11.91 2.12
C HIS A 193 3.63 -11.16 1.81
N VAL A 194 2.64 -11.84 1.25
CA VAL A 194 1.32 -11.25 1.03
C VAL A 194 0.30 -12.01 1.86
N ASN A 195 -0.48 -11.27 2.64
CA ASN A 195 -1.62 -11.85 3.36
C ASN A 195 -2.87 -11.63 2.53
N VAL A 196 -3.56 -12.70 2.15
CA VAL A 196 -4.79 -12.68 1.37
C VAL A 196 -5.95 -13.12 2.26
N CYS A 197 -6.92 -12.24 2.45
CA CYS A 197 -8.17 -12.49 3.17
C CYS A 197 -9.29 -12.71 2.15
N VAL A 198 -9.87 -13.91 2.15
CA VAL A 198 -10.92 -14.30 1.22
C VAL A 198 -12.26 -14.36 1.93
N GLN A 199 -13.28 -13.74 1.33
CA GLN A 199 -14.66 -13.81 1.77
C GLN A 199 -15.57 -14.43 0.71
N PHE A 200 -16.58 -15.19 1.13
CA PHE A 200 -17.49 -15.88 0.23
C PHE A 200 -18.87 -15.24 0.28
N GLN A 201 -19.29 -14.67 -0.85
CA GLN A 201 -20.57 -14.00 -0.96
C GLN A 201 -21.51 -14.83 -1.87
N PRO A 202 -22.44 -15.64 -1.31
CA PRO A 202 -23.27 -16.56 -2.10
C PRO A 202 -24.40 -15.88 -2.90
N GLU A 203 -24.66 -14.60 -2.64
CA GLU A 203 -25.72 -13.82 -3.27
C GLU A 203 -25.13 -12.52 -3.85
N LEU A 204 -25.74 -11.93 -4.88
CA LEU A 204 -25.26 -10.68 -5.48
C LEU A 204 -25.61 -9.44 -4.64
N LYS A 205 -25.14 -9.38 -3.40
CA LYS A 205 -25.31 -8.23 -2.48
C LYS A 205 -24.01 -7.41 -2.41
N ILE A 206 -23.74 -6.69 -3.50
CA ILE A 206 -22.46 -5.99 -3.73
C ILE A 206 -22.13 -5.00 -2.59
N THR A 207 -23.10 -4.19 -2.18
CA THR A 207 -22.92 -3.18 -1.12
C THR A 207 -22.59 -3.81 0.23
N GLU A 208 -23.33 -4.86 0.61
CA GLU A 208 -23.11 -5.57 1.87
C GLU A 208 -21.74 -6.25 1.87
N ALA A 209 -21.39 -6.92 0.77
CA ALA A 209 -20.09 -7.58 0.62
C ALA A 209 -18.92 -6.58 0.74
N LEU A 210 -19.04 -5.42 0.08
CA LEU A 210 -18.02 -4.37 0.15
C LEU A 210 -17.92 -3.75 1.55
N GLN A 211 -19.05 -3.51 2.22
CA GLN A 211 -19.07 -3.02 3.60
C GLN A 211 -18.43 -4.01 4.56
N ASN A 212 -18.74 -5.30 4.43
CA ASN A 212 -18.17 -6.36 5.25
C ASN A 212 -16.65 -6.49 5.03
N ALA A 213 -16.18 -6.43 3.78
CA ALA A 213 -14.76 -6.46 3.46
C ALA A 213 -14.02 -5.23 4.02
N LYS A 214 -14.61 -4.03 3.91
CA LYS A 214 -14.06 -2.80 4.50
C LYS A 214 -14.01 -2.84 6.02
N LEU A 215 -15.05 -3.36 6.66
CA LEU A 215 -15.07 -3.55 8.11
C LEU A 215 -13.98 -4.53 8.55
N CYS A 216 -13.88 -5.71 7.91
CA CYS A 216 -12.84 -6.69 8.23
C CYS A 216 -11.45 -6.12 8.04
N ARG A 217 -11.20 -5.41 6.93
CA ARG A 217 -9.91 -4.76 6.67
C ARG A 217 -9.58 -3.77 7.77
N SER A 218 -10.51 -2.86 8.09
CA SER A 218 -10.30 -1.87 9.15
C SER A 218 -9.98 -2.51 10.49
N ILE A 219 -10.64 -3.62 10.83
CA ILE A 219 -10.37 -4.31 12.10
C ILE A 219 -8.95 -4.90 12.06
N LEU A 220 -8.61 -5.68 11.03
CA LEU A 220 -7.31 -6.35 10.95
C LEU A 220 -6.13 -5.37 10.85
N GLU A 221 -6.28 -4.27 10.13
CA GLU A 221 -5.24 -3.25 9.99
C GLU A 221 -4.99 -2.48 11.30
N ASN A 222 -6.04 -2.25 12.11
CA ASN A 222 -5.90 -1.55 13.39
C ASN A 222 -5.32 -2.44 14.51
N GLU A 223 -5.48 -3.77 14.41
CA GLU A 223 -5.02 -4.70 15.45
C GLU A 223 -3.57 -5.17 15.27
N LYS A 224 -3.03 -5.09 14.06
CA LYS A 224 -1.70 -5.64 13.76
C LYS A 224 -0.71 -4.52 13.55
N ASP A 225 0.28 -4.43 14.43
CA ASP A 225 1.49 -3.67 14.16
C ASP A 225 2.26 -4.36 13.04
N PHE A 226 2.43 -3.70 11.90
CA PHE A 226 3.27 -4.17 10.80
C PHE A 226 4.40 -3.19 10.56
N ALA A 227 5.56 -3.70 10.14
CA ALA A 227 6.66 -2.83 9.72
C ALA A 227 6.23 -2.07 8.46
N GLU A 228 6.41 -0.75 8.45
CA GLU A 228 6.05 0.11 7.31
C GLU A 228 6.82 -0.26 6.04
N THR A 229 8.00 -0.87 6.19
CA THR A 229 8.86 -1.30 5.08
C THR A 229 9.29 -2.75 5.25
N PHE A 230 9.32 -3.48 4.14
CA PHE A 230 9.79 -4.86 4.08
C PHE A 230 10.50 -5.12 2.75
N GLU A 231 11.74 -5.60 2.79
CA GLU A 231 12.54 -5.96 1.60
C GLU A 231 12.64 -4.82 0.55
N GLY A 232 12.64 -3.57 1.02
CA GLY A 232 12.70 -2.36 0.19
C GLY A 232 11.38 -1.93 -0.47
N GLY A 233 10.27 -2.62 -0.18
CA GLY A 233 8.91 -2.16 -0.50
C GLY A 233 8.23 -1.52 0.70
N GLU A 234 7.52 -0.42 0.48
CA GLU A 234 6.62 0.19 1.47
C GLU A 234 5.29 -0.59 1.48
N ILE A 235 4.80 -0.99 2.65
CA ILE A 235 3.54 -1.75 2.75
C ILE A 235 2.37 -0.77 2.71
N LYS A 236 1.60 -0.79 1.61
CA LYS A 236 0.36 0.02 1.46
C LYS A 236 -0.78 -0.53 2.31
N THR A 237 -0.91 -1.86 2.32
CA THR A 237 -1.89 -2.58 3.13
C THR A 237 -1.32 -3.94 3.50
N PRO A 238 -1.38 -4.35 4.77
CA PRO A 238 -0.90 -5.65 5.20
C PRO A 238 -1.81 -6.81 4.75
N PHE A 239 -3.05 -6.55 4.31
CA PHE A 239 -4.04 -7.56 3.95
C PHE A 239 -4.76 -7.24 2.63
N VAL A 240 -4.65 -8.13 1.65
CA VAL A 240 -5.40 -8.05 0.40
C VAL A 240 -6.74 -8.77 0.55
N PHE A 241 -7.84 -8.05 0.40
CA PHE A 241 -9.18 -8.62 0.47
C PHE A 241 -9.69 -9.07 -0.89
N VAL A 242 -10.17 -10.31 -0.95
CA VAL A 242 -10.75 -10.93 -2.14
C VAL A 242 -12.16 -11.43 -1.80
N VAL A 243 -13.18 -10.86 -2.44
CA VAL A 243 -14.55 -11.35 -2.32
C VAL A 243 -14.89 -12.24 -3.49
N ILE A 244 -15.30 -13.47 -3.21
CA ILE A 244 -15.64 -14.47 -4.22
C ILE A 244 -17.16 -14.65 -4.26
N PHE A 245 -17.71 -14.47 -5.46
CA PHE A 245 -19.10 -14.70 -5.80
C PHE A 245 -19.22 -15.98 -6.64
N PRO A 246 -20.34 -16.72 -6.54
CA PRO A 246 -20.65 -17.75 -7.53
C PRO A 246 -20.95 -17.10 -8.89
N ASP A 247 -20.46 -17.67 -9.97
CA ASP A 247 -20.69 -17.11 -11.31
C ASP A 247 -22.19 -17.10 -11.68
N SER A 248 -22.95 -18.03 -11.11
CA SER A 248 -24.39 -18.19 -11.31
C SER A 248 -25.25 -17.05 -10.75
N VAL A 249 -24.72 -16.23 -9.82
CA VAL A 249 -25.50 -15.08 -9.31
C VAL A 249 -25.46 -13.87 -10.23
N VAL A 250 -24.56 -13.86 -11.22
CA VAL A 250 -24.47 -12.79 -12.22
C VAL A 250 -25.05 -13.27 -13.54
N THR A 251 -26.35 -13.06 -13.70
CA THR A 251 -27.08 -13.28 -14.96
C THR A 251 -27.22 -11.98 -15.73
N ASN A 252 -27.70 -12.06 -16.97
CA ASN A 252 -28.20 -10.87 -17.67
C ASN A 252 -29.31 -10.23 -16.82
N ASP A 253 -29.29 -8.89 -16.75
CA ASP A 253 -30.23 -8.08 -15.97
C ASP A 253 -30.20 -8.33 -14.44
N SER A 254 -29.19 -9.06 -13.93
CA SER A 254 -28.92 -9.12 -12.47
C SER A 254 -28.64 -7.73 -11.88
N ILE A 255 -28.10 -6.83 -12.71
CA ILE A 255 -28.09 -5.39 -12.50
C ILE A 255 -28.89 -4.77 -13.66
N PRO A 256 -29.92 -3.94 -13.39
CA PRO A 256 -30.78 -3.39 -14.43
C PRO A 256 -29.99 -2.72 -15.55
N GLY A 257 -30.17 -3.19 -16.79
CA GLY A 257 -29.56 -2.61 -17.98
C GLY A 257 -28.13 -3.07 -18.27
N LEU A 258 -27.60 -4.06 -17.55
CA LEU A 258 -26.28 -4.63 -17.79
C LEU A 258 -26.37 -6.11 -18.19
N THR A 259 -25.55 -6.51 -19.16
CA THR A 259 -25.25 -7.92 -19.42
C THR A 259 -24.44 -8.52 -18.27
N ALA A 260 -24.42 -9.85 -18.13
CA ALA A 260 -23.65 -10.53 -17.09
C ALA A 260 -22.15 -10.14 -17.10
N GLU A 261 -21.55 -10.03 -18.29
CA GLU A 261 -20.13 -9.66 -18.43
C GLU A 261 -19.86 -8.21 -18.01
N GLN A 262 -20.74 -7.28 -18.40
CA GLN A 262 -20.66 -5.88 -17.97
C GLN A 262 -20.84 -5.75 -16.46
N ALA A 263 -21.78 -6.51 -15.86
CA ALA A 263 -21.98 -6.54 -14.42
C ALA A 263 -20.72 -7.06 -13.70
N ARG A 264 -20.13 -8.18 -14.13
CA ARG A 264 -18.87 -8.71 -13.55
C ARG A 264 -17.74 -7.68 -13.63
N THR A 265 -17.58 -7.04 -14.78
CA THR A 265 -16.54 -6.03 -15.00
C THR A 265 -16.76 -4.81 -14.10
N GLY A 266 -18.00 -4.31 -14.01
CA GLY A 266 -18.37 -3.20 -13.14
C GLY A 266 -18.15 -3.51 -11.66
N ILE A 267 -18.48 -4.72 -11.20
CA ILE A 267 -18.25 -5.16 -9.82
C ILE A 267 -16.74 -5.26 -9.53
N LYS A 268 -15.97 -5.88 -10.43
CA LYS A 268 -14.50 -5.94 -10.31
C LYS A 268 -13.88 -4.54 -10.22
N ALA A 269 -14.32 -3.62 -11.07
CA ALA A 269 -13.87 -2.24 -11.05
C ALA A 269 -14.24 -1.54 -9.74
N LEU A 270 -15.48 -1.71 -9.26
CA LEU A 270 -15.93 -1.14 -7.98
C LEU A 270 -15.04 -1.59 -6.81
N PHE A 271 -14.79 -2.89 -6.67
CA PHE A 271 -13.89 -3.40 -5.64
C PHE A 271 -12.45 -2.88 -5.81
N ALA A 272 -11.96 -2.77 -7.04
CA ALA A 272 -10.63 -2.24 -7.33
C ALA A 272 -10.47 -0.77 -6.90
N THR A 273 -11.50 0.06 -7.01
CA THR A 273 -11.44 1.46 -6.51
C THR A 273 -11.21 1.55 -5.00
N GLU A 274 -11.63 0.52 -4.26
CA GLU A 274 -11.46 0.38 -2.83
C GLU A 274 -10.19 -0.41 -2.46
N LYS A 275 -9.30 -0.67 -3.44
CA LYS A 275 -8.08 -1.48 -3.30
C LYS A 275 -8.37 -2.92 -2.83
N MET A 276 -9.47 -3.49 -3.32
CA MET A 276 -9.89 -4.88 -3.05
C MET A 276 -10.13 -5.60 -4.37
N LEU A 277 -10.31 -6.92 -4.31
CA LEU A 277 -10.60 -7.75 -5.48
C LEU A 277 -11.98 -8.39 -5.33
N ALA A 278 -12.72 -8.43 -6.44
CA ALA A 278 -13.88 -9.30 -6.58
C ALA A 278 -13.57 -10.37 -7.64
N HIS A 279 -13.99 -11.61 -7.38
CA HIS A 279 -13.82 -12.71 -8.32
C HIS A 279 -15.08 -13.56 -8.42
N PHE A 280 -15.29 -14.19 -9.57
CA PHE A 280 -16.47 -15.00 -9.86
C PHE A 280 -16.03 -16.41 -10.22
N ILE A 281 -16.54 -17.41 -9.50
CA ILE A 281 -16.15 -18.80 -9.69
C ILE A 281 -17.38 -19.60 -10.07
N THR A 282 -17.25 -20.41 -11.13
CA THR A 282 -18.26 -21.39 -11.49
C THR A 282 -18.40 -22.42 -10.36
N GLY A 283 -19.59 -22.44 -9.74
CA GLY A 283 -19.99 -23.49 -8.82
C GLY A 283 -20.25 -24.76 -9.62
N THR A 284 -19.57 -25.83 -9.25
CA THR A 284 -19.85 -27.20 -9.73
C THR A 284 -20.88 -27.86 -8.83
#